data_AF-A0A1A7YRI3-F1
#
_entry.id   AF-A0A1A7YRI3-F1
#
_cell.length_a   1.000
_cell.length_b   1.000
_cell.length_c   1.000
_cell.angle_alpha   90.00
_cell.angle_beta   90.00
_cell.angle_gamma   90.00
#
_symmetry.space_group_name_H-M   'P 1'
#
loop_
_entity.id
_entity.type
_entity.pdbx_description
1 polymer ?
#
loop_
_entity_poly.entity_id
_entity_poly.type
_entity_poly.pdbx_seq_one_letter_code
_entity_poly.pdbx_strand_id
1 'polypeptide(L)'
;MADTDPYLPERSSKPNEASEWAEALPEAQRQVLDRCLHALTHAQTDSHTLAALLLITRVCPARQLDRPTLRRILEAVGLSLPARLLVTSVRGDGGSGLPHHQLLSLGAALLASLSLDPHMASHHQLLSTVPLLLDIISKGLDQNQQTRAGPSPVVSDPSEGSRSASEAGGWSDPQGTSSLEEPIATDCYQVLTAVCALPKGSEQLLSRGAIPALCRAVEQNQTLSHQRGLTLLGCLLSGKTKDRAWSRHPAELLSLLTRLSTDFCQAPAPTRLGMCAQLVQFLPPAGMVSDSEVLRETVSQVWAALRPTLQAKLTPRQIGPVLVLCACLLDLCGWDMAGPPKFCCLLVNRACVEVRMGLEEPPGSDVSSELQHTLTGCYRIMEAAMEQACTGGATPLNSSSPSLSLQQSRQVLGVLEEAFSAVVFYLQQVDPGRYGDPFVFATFRSLCSWLAEETSCLKEEVTRLLPFLISYTQRHLQAGGYEQGLSDWMARVCVSEEGGAWTGGEALRDLLPALCH
;
A
#
# COMPACT_ATOMS: atom_id res chain seq x y z
N MET A 1 -41.23 -4.23 -62.02
CA MET A 1 -39.82 -4.59 -62.26
C MET A 1 -39.22 -4.65 -60.86
N ALA A 2 -39.06 -5.82 -60.22
CA ALA A 2 -38.28 -6.99 -60.65
C ALA A 2 -36.80 -6.59 -60.85
N ASP A 3 -35.78 -7.10 -60.15
CA ASP A 3 -35.68 -8.06 -59.01
C ASP A 3 -34.48 -7.62 -58.11
N THR A 4 -34.05 -8.22 -56.98
CA THR A 4 -34.30 -9.53 -56.32
C THR A 4 -34.02 -9.42 -54.80
N ASP A 5 -34.46 -10.39 -53.99
CA ASP A 5 -33.97 -10.67 -52.61
C ASP A 5 -32.77 -11.65 -52.68
N PRO A 6 -31.86 -11.79 -51.68
CA PRO A 6 -32.22 -12.63 -50.53
C PRO A 6 -31.55 -12.32 -49.15
N TYR A 7 -32.36 -12.42 -48.09
CA TYR A 7 -32.03 -13.05 -46.79
C TYR A 7 -30.95 -12.44 -45.86
N LEU A 8 -31.41 -11.74 -44.81
CA LEU A 8 -30.82 -11.78 -43.45
C LEU A 8 -31.92 -11.57 -42.39
N PRO A 9 -32.25 -12.56 -41.53
CA PRO A 9 -33.29 -12.41 -40.51
C PRO A 9 -32.78 -11.79 -39.20
N GLU A 10 -33.71 -11.18 -38.48
CA GLU A 10 -33.51 -10.40 -37.26
C GLU A 10 -32.91 -11.22 -36.10
N ARG A 11 -31.86 -10.70 -35.45
CA ARG A 11 -31.44 -11.18 -34.13
C ARG A 11 -32.23 -10.44 -33.05
N SER A 12 -33.37 -11.01 -32.66
CA SER A 12 -33.98 -10.69 -31.37
C SER A 12 -33.13 -11.27 -30.23
N SER A 13 -32.73 -10.43 -29.29
CA SER A 13 -31.88 -10.79 -28.16
C SER A 13 -32.69 -11.40 -27.02
N LYS A 14 -32.51 -12.70 -26.79
CA LYS A 14 -32.77 -13.37 -25.49
C LYS A 14 -31.43 -13.80 -24.87
N PRO A 15 -31.33 -13.85 -23.53
CA PRO A 15 -30.06 -14.09 -22.85
C PRO A 15 -29.57 -15.50 -23.13
N ASN A 16 -28.32 -15.63 -23.59
CA ASN A 16 -27.72 -16.94 -23.85
C ASN A 16 -27.26 -17.57 -22.54
N GLU A 17 -27.69 -18.80 -22.28
CA GLU A 17 -27.31 -19.57 -21.11
C GLU A 17 -25.81 -19.93 -21.19
N ALA A 18 -24.97 -19.25 -20.41
CA ALA A 18 -23.58 -19.61 -20.21
C ALA A 18 -23.45 -20.58 -19.01
N SER A 19 -24.03 -21.79 -19.16
CA SER A 19 -24.01 -22.85 -18.13
C SER A 19 -23.47 -24.16 -18.70
N GLU A 20 -22.19 -24.13 -19.07
CA GLU A 20 -21.32 -25.24 -19.48
C GLU A 20 -19.93 -24.57 -19.60
N TRP A 21 -18.79 -25.08 -19.15
CA TRP A 21 -18.37 -26.45 -18.85
C TRP A 21 -17.70 -26.50 -17.46
N ALA A 22 -18.38 -27.08 -16.47
CA ALA A 22 -17.74 -27.63 -15.28
C ALA A 22 -17.94 -29.15 -15.32
N GLU A 23 -16.88 -29.90 -15.62
CA GLU A 23 -16.96 -31.37 -15.63
C GLU A 23 -17.26 -31.89 -14.22
N ALA A 24 -18.53 -32.23 -14.00
CA ALA A 24 -19.02 -32.76 -12.75
C ALA A 24 -18.27 -34.06 -12.39
N LEU A 25 -17.62 -34.07 -11.21
CA LEU A 25 -16.95 -35.25 -10.64
C LEU A 25 -17.82 -36.52 -10.77
N PRO A 26 -17.26 -37.63 -11.31
CA PRO A 26 -17.93 -38.93 -11.36
C PRO A 26 -18.55 -39.34 -10.02
N GLU A 27 -19.77 -39.88 -10.10
CA GLU A 27 -20.60 -40.21 -8.92
C GLU A 27 -19.89 -41.16 -7.92
N ALA A 28 -19.08 -42.10 -8.43
CA ALA A 28 -18.26 -42.98 -7.59
C ALA A 28 -17.15 -42.21 -6.82
N GLN A 29 -16.53 -41.18 -7.42
CA GLN A 29 -15.55 -40.33 -6.73
C GLN A 29 -16.22 -39.44 -5.67
N ARG A 30 -17.44 -38.94 -5.93
CA ARG A 30 -18.23 -38.20 -4.94
C ARG A 30 -18.53 -39.04 -3.69
N GLN A 31 -18.96 -40.29 -3.88
CA GLN A 31 -19.25 -41.20 -2.76
C GLN A 31 -18.00 -41.60 -1.98
N VAL A 32 -16.84 -41.71 -2.61
CA VAL A 32 -15.55 -41.90 -1.91
C VAL A 32 -15.17 -40.62 -1.16
N LEU A 33 -15.36 -39.45 -1.77
CA LEU A 33 -15.07 -38.16 -1.15
C LEU A 33 -15.93 -37.89 0.09
N ASP A 34 -17.24 -38.17 0.03
CA ASP A 34 -18.13 -38.02 1.20
C ASP A 34 -17.74 -38.97 2.34
N ARG A 35 -17.28 -40.19 2.04
CA ARG A 35 -16.71 -41.11 3.05
C ARG A 35 -15.41 -40.57 3.63
N CYS A 36 -14.54 -39.98 2.80
CA CYS A 36 -13.31 -39.34 3.27
C CYS A 36 -13.59 -38.09 4.11
N LEU A 37 -14.60 -37.28 3.77
CA LEU A 37 -15.07 -36.14 4.57
C LEU A 37 -15.66 -36.60 5.91
N HIS A 38 -16.42 -37.70 5.92
CA HIS A 38 -16.90 -38.30 7.17
C HIS A 38 -15.74 -38.80 8.04
N ALA A 39 -14.74 -39.46 7.45
CA ALA A 39 -13.52 -39.87 8.18
C ALA A 39 -12.70 -38.67 8.69
N LEU A 40 -12.62 -37.58 7.91
CA LEU A 40 -11.90 -36.36 8.25
C LEU A 40 -12.56 -35.63 9.45
N THR A 41 -13.89 -35.51 9.43
CA THR A 41 -14.68 -34.90 10.53
C THR A 41 -14.70 -35.73 11.81
N HIS A 42 -14.46 -37.04 11.73
CA HIS A 42 -14.41 -37.94 12.90
C HIS A 42 -12.97 -38.32 13.32
N ALA A 43 -11.95 -37.71 12.72
CA ALA A 43 -10.55 -37.98 13.05
C ALA A 43 -10.18 -37.45 14.44
N GLN A 44 -9.76 -38.34 15.34
CA GLN A 44 -9.40 -37.99 16.72
C GLN A 44 -7.93 -37.60 16.92
N THR A 45 -7.05 -37.86 15.93
CA THR A 45 -5.62 -37.53 16.01
C THR A 45 -5.14 -36.93 14.70
N ASP A 46 -4.16 -36.03 14.79
CA ASP A 46 -3.56 -35.32 13.66
C ASP A 46 -3.05 -36.28 12.56
N SER A 47 -2.54 -37.45 12.95
CA SER A 47 -2.14 -38.52 12.03
C SER A 47 -3.30 -39.08 11.19
N HIS A 48 -4.50 -39.25 11.77
CA HIS A 48 -5.68 -39.69 11.02
C HIS A 48 -6.22 -38.58 10.10
N THR A 49 -6.20 -37.32 10.57
CA THR A 49 -6.59 -36.15 9.74
C THR A 49 -5.66 -35.99 8.53
N LEU A 50 -4.35 -36.15 8.72
CA LEU A 50 -3.36 -36.13 7.65
C LEU A 50 -3.50 -37.32 6.69
N ALA A 51 -3.76 -38.53 7.21
CA ALA A 51 -4.02 -39.69 6.35
C ALA A 51 -5.28 -39.50 5.49
N ALA A 52 -6.36 -38.95 6.06
CA ALA A 52 -7.57 -38.62 5.33
C ALA A 52 -7.31 -37.54 4.24
N LEU A 53 -6.54 -36.50 4.54
CA LEU A 53 -6.13 -35.48 3.55
C LEU A 53 -5.27 -36.05 2.42
N LEU A 54 -4.34 -36.96 2.72
CA LEU A 54 -3.52 -37.65 1.72
C LEU A 54 -4.35 -38.59 0.83
N LEU A 55 -5.42 -39.19 1.37
CA LEU A 55 -6.38 -39.96 0.58
C LEU A 55 -7.20 -39.05 -0.34
N ILE A 56 -7.72 -37.93 0.16
CA ILE A 56 -8.50 -36.95 -0.62
C ILE A 56 -7.67 -36.40 -1.79
N THR A 57 -6.42 -35.98 -1.53
CA THR A 57 -5.52 -35.44 -2.58
C THR A 57 -5.05 -36.47 -3.59
N ARG A 58 -5.10 -37.77 -3.27
CA ARG A 58 -4.85 -38.88 -4.21
C ARG A 58 -6.09 -39.28 -5.02
N VAL A 59 -7.29 -39.18 -4.46
CA VAL A 59 -8.56 -39.53 -5.13
C VAL A 59 -9.03 -38.41 -6.07
N CYS A 60 -8.77 -37.16 -5.71
CA CYS A 60 -9.13 -35.97 -6.49
C CYS A 60 -7.90 -35.08 -6.72
N PRO A 61 -7.24 -35.12 -7.89
CA PRO A 61 -6.16 -34.19 -8.21
C PRO A 61 -6.68 -32.75 -8.27
N ALA A 62 -5.85 -31.77 -7.89
CA ALA A 62 -6.23 -30.36 -7.70
C ALA A 62 -6.88 -29.66 -8.92
N ARG A 63 -6.80 -30.25 -10.13
CA ARG A 63 -7.46 -29.75 -11.35
C ARG A 63 -8.94 -30.12 -11.48
N GLN A 64 -9.44 -31.05 -10.66
CA GLN A 64 -10.81 -31.60 -10.71
C GLN A 64 -11.64 -31.26 -9.46
N LEU A 65 -11.17 -30.29 -8.66
CA LEU A 65 -11.70 -30.04 -7.32
C LEU A 65 -12.43 -28.69 -7.27
N ASP A 66 -13.75 -28.74 -7.30
CA ASP A 66 -14.61 -27.56 -7.27
C ASP A 66 -14.38 -26.69 -6.02
N ARG A 67 -14.43 -25.36 -6.15
CA ARG A 67 -14.33 -24.41 -5.02
C ARG A 67 -15.24 -24.74 -3.82
N PRO A 68 -16.54 -25.07 -3.96
CA PRO A 68 -17.38 -25.47 -2.82
C PRO A 68 -16.91 -26.77 -2.16
N THR A 69 -16.38 -27.71 -2.94
CA THR A 69 -15.86 -28.99 -2.45
C THR A 69 -14.57 -28.79 -1.66
N LEU A 70 -13.68 -27.91 -2.15
CA LEU A 70 -12.47 -27.50 -1.46
C LEU A 70 -12.79 -26.83 -0.11
N ARG A 71 -13.78 -25.91 -0.08
CA ARG A 71 -14.28 -25.31 1.17
C ARG A 71 -14.74 -26.36 2.18
N ARG A 72 -15.57 -27.32 1.78
CA ARG A 72 -16.04 -28.41 2.65
C ARG A 72 -14.91 -29.23 3.26
N ILE A 73 -13.87 -29.53 2.48
CA ILE A 73 -12.67 -30.23 2.98
C ILE A 73 -11.97 -29.35 4.03
N LEU A 74 -11.73 -28.08 3.72
CA LEU A 74 -11.03 -27.15 4.63
C LEU A 74 -11.80 -26.87 5.92
N GLU A 75 -13.13 -26.71 5.85
CA GLU A 75 -14.02 -26.62 7.02
C GLU A 75 -13.92 -27.87 7.91
N ALA A 76 -13.82 -29.06 7.30
CA ALA A 76 -13.67 -30.33 8.00
C ALA A 76 -12.27 -30.57 8.59
N VAL A 77 -11.20 -29.98 8.03
CA VAL A 77 -9.87 -29.94 8.68
C VAL A 77 -9.86 -29.00 9.87
N GLY A 78 -10.49 -27.82 9.69
CA GLY A 78 -10.48 -26.73 10.65
C GLY A 78 -9.09 -26.10 10.85
N LEU A 79 -9.07 -24.98 11.58
CA LEU A 79 -7.86 -24.19 11.82
C LEU A 79 -6.96 -24.75 12.95
N SER A 80 -7.44 -25.76 13.68
CA SER A 80 -6.74 -26.28 14.85
C SER A 80 -5.52 -27.15 14.49
N LEU A 81 -5.60 -27.96 13.43
CA LEU A 81 -4.49 -28.80 12.97
C LEU A 81 -3.32 -27.94 12.45
N PRO A 82 -3.52 -26.99 11.50
CA PRO A 82 -2.40 -26.20 10.99
C PRO A 82 -1.73 -25.32 12.05
N ALA A 83 -2.51 -24.78 12.99
CA ALA A 83 -1.97 -24.04 14.14
C ALA A 83 -1.09 -24.93 15.05
N ARG A 84 -1.51 -26.18 15.32
CA ARG A 84 -0.66 -27.15 16.05
C ARG A 84 0.61 -27.47 15.28
N LEU A 85 0.51 -27.77 13.98
CA LEU A 85 1.67 -28.08 13.12
C LEU A 85 2.72 -26.96 13.18
N LEU A 86 2.31 -25.69 13.00
CA LEU A 86 3.21 -24.55 13.15
C LEU A 86 3.88 -24.49 14.53
N VAL A 87 3.10 -24.59 15.61
CA VAL A 87 3.63 -24.54 16.99
C VAL A 87 4.63 -25.69 17.25
N THR A 88 4.35 -26.90 16.75
CA THR A 88 5.29 -28.03 16.87
C THR A 88 6.56 -27.83 16.06
N SER A 89 6.47 -27.29 14.84
CA SER A 89 7.64 -27.02 13.99
C SER A 89 8.57 -25.95 14.58
N VAL A 90 8.01 -24.95 15.28
CA VAL A 90 8.77 -23.87 15.93
C VAL A 90 9.33 -24.29 17.30
N ARG A 91 8.67 -25.19 18.03
CA ARG A 91 9.12 -25.63 19.38
C ARG A 91 10.20 -26.71 19.38
N GLY A 92 10.45 -27.38 18.25
CA GLY A 92 11.55 -28.35 18.13
C GLY A 92 11.36 -29.64 18.93
N ASP A 93 10.13 -30.00 19.30
CA ASP A 93 9.87 -31.12 20.22
C ASP A 93 10.02 -32.47 19.51
N GLY A 94 10.99 -33.27 19.93
CA GLY A 94 11.48 -34.47 19.24
C GLY A 94 10.54 -35.69 19.23
N GLY A 95 9.26 -35.50 19.56
CA GLY A 95 8.24 -36.54 19.62
C GLY A 95 7.52 -36.82 18.29
N SER A 96 7.75 -36.03 17.24
CA SER A 96 7.09 -36.23 15.94
C SER A 96 7.99 -37.01 14.95
N GLY A 97 7.42 -38.00 14.26
CA GLY A 97 8.14 -38.83 13.28
C GLY A 97 8.41 -38.17 11.92
N LEU A 98 8.29 -36.84 11.83
CA LEU A 98 8.48 -36.05 10.61
C LEU A 98 9.48 -34.92 10.87
N PRO A 99 10.33 -34.55 9.91
CA PRO A 99 11.26 -33.43 10.08
C PRO A 99 10.50 -32.10 10.19
N HIS A 100 10.94 -31.23 11.10
CA HIS A 100 10.35 -29.91 11.40
C HIS A 100 10.00 -29.09 10.14
N HIS A 101 10.86 -29.17 9.12
CA HIS A 101 10.68 -28.50 7.84
C HIS A 101 9.40 -28.92 7.09
N GLN A 102 9.09 -30.22 7.07
CA GLN A 102 7.87 -30.74 6.42
C GLN A 102 6.61 -30.35 7.19
N LEU A 103 6.69 -30.31 8.54
CA LEU A 103 5.58 -29.83 9.37
C LEU A 103 5.29 -28.34 9.16
N LEU A 104 6.34 -27.52 9.04
CA LEU A 104 6.21 -26.10 8.73
C LEU A 104 5.61 -25.88 7.34
N SER A 105 6.16 -26.53 6.31
CA SER A 105 5.66 -26.42 4.93
C SER A 105 4.18 -26.82 4.85
N LEU A 106 3.81 -27.96 5.44
CA LEU A 106 2.42 -28.43 5.45
C LEU A 106 1.49 -27.52 6.28
N GLY A 107 1.94 -27.02 7.43
CA GLY A 107 1.16 -26.09 8.25
C GLY A 107 0.93 -24.75 7.56
N ALA A 108 1.95 -24.20 6.91
CA ALA A 108 1.88 -22.97 6.13
C ALA A 108 0.95 -23.12 4.92
N ALA A 109 1.12 -24.16 4.11
CA ALA A 109 0.28 -24.43 2.94
C ALA A 109 -1.20 -24.64 3.31
N LEU A 110 -1.48 -25.38 4.39
CA LEU A 110 -2.85 -25.55 4.87
C LEU A 110 -3.45 -24.21 5.34
N LEU A 111 -2.72 -23.39 6.09
CA LEU A 111 -3.20 -22.05 6.48
C LEU A 111 -3.40 -21.13 5.28
N ALA A 112 -2.50 -21.14 4.30
CA ALA A 112 -2.61 -20.36 3.07
C ALA A 112 -3.84 -20.78 2.24
N SER A 113 -4.18 -22.07 2.23
CA SER A 113 -5.42 -22.55 1.61
C SER A 113 -6.67 -22.14 2.39
N LEU A 114 -6.63 -22.17 3.73
CA LEU A 114 -7.72 -21.75 4.61
C LEU A 114 -7.96 -20.24 4.56
N SER A 115 -6.91 -19.43 4.42
CA SER A 115 -7.02 -17.97 4.37
C SER A 115 -7.64 -17.45 3.07
N LEU A 116 -7.81 -18.29 2.05
CA LEU A 116 -8.57 -17.93 0.83
C LEU A 116 -10.06 -17.72 1.10
N ASP A 117 -10.59 -18.26 2.21
CA ASP A 117 -11.96 -17.95 2.65
C ASP A 117 -11.94 -16.82 3.69
N PRO A 118 -12.63 -15.68 3.46
CA PRO A 118 -12.63 -14.56 4.41
C PRO A 118 -13.25 -14.92 5.77
N HIS A 119 -14.18 -15.88 5.82
CA HIS A 119 -14.75 -16.34 7.09
C HIS A 119 -13.69 -17.08 7.93
N MET A 120 -12.86 -17.92 7.30
CA MET A 120 -11.74 -18.60 7.96
C MET A 120 -10.59 -17.64 8.29
N ALA A 121 -10.26 -16.69 7.41
CA ALA A 121 -9.22 -15.68 7.65
C ALA A 121 -9.56 -14.77 8.85
N SER A 122 -10.84 -14.47 9.09
CA SER A 122 -11.29 -13.68 10.24
C SER A 122 -11.33 -14.48 11.56
N HIS A 123 -11.18 -15.80 11.52
CA HIS A 123 -11.40 -16.65 12.69
C HIS A 123 -10.25 -16.56 13.71
N HIS A 124 -10.60 -16.53 15.00
CA HIS A 124 -9.65 -16.29 16.09
C HIS A 124 -8.42 -17.22 16.09
N GLN A 125 -8.60 -18.48 15.72
CA GLN A 125 -7.49 -19.45 15.64
C GLN A 125 -6.45 -19.05 14.57
N LEU A 126 -6.88 -18.60 13.38
CA LEU A 126 -5.95 -18.12 12.35
C LEU A 126 -5.23 -16.86 12.83
N LEU A 127 -5.97 -15.90 13.40
CA LEU A 127 -5.40 -14.68 13.96
C LEU A 127 -4.43 -14.94 15.14
N SER A 128 -4.52 -16.09 15.82
CA SER A 128 -3.55 -16.50 16.85
C SER A 128 -2.23 -17.03 16.26
N THR A 129 -2.22 -17.49 15.00
CA THR A 129 -1.00 -17.94 14.31
C THR A 129 -0.21 -16.81 13.66
N VAL A 130 -0.83 -15.64 13.43
CA VAL A 130 -0.18 -14.47 12.81
C VAL A 130 1.17 -14.10 13.45
N PRO A 131 1.33 -14.01 14.79
CA PRO A 131 2.64 -13.69 15.38
C PRO A 131 3.73 -14.74 15.10
N LEU A 132 3.36 -16.02 14.95
CA LEU A 132 4.30 -17.09 14.59
C LEU A 132 4.74 -16.95 13.12
N LEU A 133 3.79 -16.70 12.21
CA LEU A 133 4.08 -16.45 10.80
C LEU A 133 5.00 -15.23 10.62
N LEU A 134 4.74 -14.15 11.37
CA LEU A 134 5.57 -12.95 11.42
C LEU A 134 6.99 -13.25 11.97
N ASP A 135 7.12 -14.09 12.99
CA ASP A 135 8.44 -14.47 13.52
C ASP A 135 9.24 -15.28 12.48
N ILE A 136 8.60 -16.27 11.84
CA ILE A 136 9.16 -17.14 10.79
C ILE A 136 9.72 -16.31 9.62
N ILE A 137 8.96 -15.34 9.10
CA ILE A 137 9.46 -14.48 8.00
C ILE A 137 10.50 -13.45 8.44
N SER A 138 10.56 -13.10 9.73
CA SER A 138 11.47 -12.06 10.25
C SER A 138 12.84 -12.58 10.72
N LYS A 139 12.95 -13.87 11.00
CA LYS A 139 14.21 -14.54 11.42
C LYS A 139 14.69 -15.60 10.44
N GLY A 140 13.80 -16.22 9.68
CA GLY A 140 14.09 -17.46 8.97
C GLY A 140 14.11 -18.67 9.90
N LEU A 141 14.59 -19.80 9.38
CA LEU A 141 14.72 -21.05 10.14
C LEU A 141 16.08 -21.11 10.86
N ASP A 142 16.18 -20.42 12.00
CA ASP A 142 17.35 -20.49 12.89
C ASP A 142 17.56 -21.92 13.44
N GLN A 143 18.37 -22.74 12.78
CA GLN A 143 18.70 -24.11 13.23
C GLN A 143 19.57 -24.16 14.51
N ASN A 144 19.96 -23.02 15.10
CA ASN A 144 21.05 -22.97 16.09
C ASN A 144 20.61 -23.02 17.57
N GLN A 145 19.43 -23.56 17.89
CA GLN A 145 19.06 -23.83 19.30
C GLN A 145 19.67 -25.14 19.86
N GLN A 146 20.40 -25.92 19.04
CA GLN A 146 20.88 -27.24 19.44
C GLN A 146 22.27 -27.27 20.12
N THR A 147 22.91 -26.11 20.32
CA THR A 147 24.27 -26.00 20.89
C THR A 147 24.32 -25.30 22.25
N ARG A 148 23.24 -25.40 23.06
CA ARG A 148 23.21 -24.91 24.45
C ARG A 148 23.01 -26.00 25.51
N ALA A 149 23.52 -27.20 25.23
CA ALA A 149 23.92 -28.19 26.25
C ALA A 149 25.44 -28.13 26.37
N GLY A 150 25.97 -27.82 27.56
CA GLY A 150 27.37 -27.43 27.73
C GLY A 150 28.37 -28.58 27.64
N PRO A 151 29.63 -28.32 27.24
CA PRO A 151 30.70 -29.30 27.36
C PRO A 151 31.18 -29.37 28.81
N SER A 152 31.11 -30.57 29.40
CA SER A 152 31.87 -30.88 30.61
C SER A 152 33.37 -30.95 30.28
N PRO A 153 34.27 -30.62 31.23
CA PRO A 153 35.70 -30.56 30.94
C PRO A 153 36.32 -31.95 30.90
N VAL A 154 37.04 -32.27 29.82
CA VAL A 154 38.04 -33.35 29.79
C VAL A 154 39.36 -32.76 29.29
N VAL A 155 40.36 -32.81 30.15
CA VAL A 155 41.74 -32.38 29.91
C VAL A 155 42.51 -33.51 29.20
N SER A 156 43.35 -33.19 28.21
CA SER A 156 44.65 -33.85 27.94
C SER A 156 45.36 -33.25 26.70
N ASP A 157 46.21 -32.25 26.95
CA ASP A 157 47.57 -31.96 26.43
C ASP A 157 48.03 -32.21 24.96
N PRO A 158 49.11 -31.50 24.51
CA PRO A 158 49.44 -31.32 23.09
C PRO A 158 50.67 -32.10 22.61
N SER A 159 50.82 -32.28 21.28
CA SER A 159 52.15 -32.37 20.64
C SER A 159 52.11 -32.21 19.11
N GLU A 160 53.26 -31.78 18.60
CA GLU A 160 53.63 -31.28 17.28
C GLU A 160 53.51 -32.27 16.10
N GLY A 161 53.48 -31.73 14.87
CA GLY A 161 54.44 -32.24 13.86
C GLY A 161 53.97 -32.54 12.43
N SER A 162 54.47 -31.72 11.49
CA SER A 162 54.81 -32.07 10.10
C SER A 162 53.77 -32.11 8.97
N ARG A 163 54.31 -31.93 7.76
CA ARG A 163 53.64 -31.58 6.50
C ARG A 163 53.69 -32.72 5.48
N SER A 164 52.68 -32.84 4.63
CA SER A 164 52.85 -33.17 3.19
C SER A 164 51.57 -32.85 2.40
N ALA A 165 51.69 -32.70 1.09
CA ALA A 165 50.62 -32.32 0.18
C ALA A 165 50.26 -33.46 -0.77
N SER A 166 49.00 -33.53 -1.23
CA SER A 166 48.65 -33.77 -2.64
C SER A 166 47.13 -33.85 -2.84
N GLU A 167 46.69 -33.11 -3.85
CA GLU A 167 45.41 -33.04 -4.54
C GLU A 167 44.57 -34.34 -4.67
N ALA A 168 43.25 -34.22 -4.42
CA ALA A 168 42.19 -34.85 -5.20
C ALA A 168 40.90 -34.02 -5.05
N GLY A 169 40.16 -33.81 -6.14
CA GLY A 169 39.10 -32.79 -6.20
C GLY A 169 37.77 -33.17 -5.54
N GLY A 170 37.07 -32.16 -5.03
CA GLY A 170 35.67 -32.20 -4.65
C GLY A 170 35.09 -30.79 -4.65
N TRP A 171 34.27 -30.47 -5.66
CA TRP A 171 33.41 -29.29 -5.61
C TRP A 171 32.28 -29.55 -4.60
N SER A 172 32.21 -28.74 -3.55
CA SER A 172 31.09 -28.70 -2.60
C SER A 172 30.88 -27.26 -2.12
N ASP A 173 29.64 -26.80 -2.21
CA ASP A 173 29.18 -25.41 -2.23
C ASP A 173 29.66 -24.46 -1.12
N PRO A 174 29.95 -23.19 -1.44
CA PRO A 174 30.14 -22.13 -0.47
C PRO A 174 28.85 -21.31 -0.24
N GLN A 175 27.82 -21.90 0.39
CA GLN A 175 26.75 -21.13 1.09
C GLN A 175 25.84 -22.03 1.94
N GLY A 176 25.92 -21.89 3.26
CA GLY A 176 24.89 -22.42 4.16
C GLY A 176 23.64 -21.53 4.09
N THR A 177 22.55 -22.03 3.52
CA THR A 177 21.32 -21.26 3.31
C THR A 177 20.51 -21.11 4.60
N SER A 178 20.67 -19.98 5.28
CA SER A 178 19.80 -19.55 6.39
C SER A 178 18.46 -18.93 5.93
N SER A 179 18.19 -18.93 4.61
CA SER A 179 16.98 -18.40 4.00
C SER A 179 15.82 -19.38 4.07
N LEU A 180 14.62 -18.88 4.41
CA LEU A 180 13.37 -19.63 4.32
C LEU A 180 13.10 -20.09 2.88
N GLU A 181 12.59 -21.30 2.68
CA GLU A 181 12.18 -21.76 1.34
C GLU A 181 11.10 -20.86 0.72
N GLU A 182 11.24 -20.56 -0.57
CA GLU A 182 10.30 -19.72 -1.33
C GLU A 182 8.82 -20.15 -1.27
N PRO A 183 8.44 -21.45 -1.35
CA PRO A 183 7.05 -21.87 -1.14
C PRO A 183 6.54 -21.55 0.27
N ILE A 184 7.35 -21.78 1.32
CA ILE A 184 6.93 -21.50 2.70
C ILE A 184 6.78 -19.98 2.92
N ALA A 185 7.71 -19.18 2.38
CA ALA A 185 7.58 -17.73 2.39
C ALA A 185 6.32 -17.26 1.63
N THR A 186 6.05 -17.86 0.46
CA THR A 186 4.86 -17.59 -0.37
C THR A 186 3.57 -17.82 0.42
N ASP A 187 3.45 -18.96 1.10
CA ASP A 187 2.30 -19.32 1.93
C ASP A 187 2.13 -18.39 3.13
N CYS A 188 3.21 -18.09 3.86
CA CYS A 188 3.19 -17.14 4.98
C CYS A 188 2.69 -15.75 4.54
N TYR A 189 3.21 -15.20 3.43
CA TYR A 189 2.74 -13.91 2.91
C TYR A 189 1.31 -13.97 2.34
N GLN A 190 0.85 -15.12 1.84
CA GLN A 190 -0.54 -15.30 1.39
C GLN A 190 -1.51 -15.20 2.57
N VAL A 191 -1.21 -15.87 3.70
CA VAL A 191 -2.03 -15.76 4.91
C VAL A 191 -2.08 -14.31 5.42
N LEU A 192 -0.92 -13.65 5.51
CA LEU A 192 -0.85 -12.28 6.02
C LEU A 192 -1.57 -11.27 5.10
N THR A 193 -1.43 -11.40 3.78
CA THR A 193 -2.17 -10.58 2.80
C THR A 193 -3.69 -10.81 2.90
N ALA A 194 -4.12 -12.06 3.02
CA ALA A 194 -5.53 -12.40 3.18
C ALA A 194 -6.12 -11.83 4.49
N VAL A 195 -5.38 -11.90 5.61
CA VAL A 195 -5.78 -11.22 6.86
C VAL A 195 -5.83 -9.71 6.66
N CYS A 196 -4.85 -9.10 5.98
CA CYS A 196 -4.80 -7.66 5.73
C CYS A 196 -6.01 -7.14 4.92
N ALA A 197 -6.54 -7.95 4.01
CA ALA A 197 -7.70 -7.62 3.17
C ALA A 197 -9.05 -7.61 3.92
N LEU A 198 -9.10 -8.06 5.18
CA LEU A 198 -10.31 -8.03 6.00
C LEU A 198 -10.64 -6.59 6.49
N PRO A 199 -11.91 -6.24 6.75
CA PRO A 199 -12.29 -4.89 7.18
C PRO A 199 -11.63 -4.35 8.46
N LYS A 200 -11.15 -5.24 9.35
CA LYS A 200 -10.34 -4.90 10.53
C LYS A 200 -8.92 -5.48 10.47
N GLY A 201 -8.54 -6.02 9.31
CA GLY A 201 -7.35 -6.83 9.08
C GLY A 201 -6.05 -6.10 9.38
N SER A 202 -5.87 -4.93 8.80
CA SER A 202 -4.72 -4.06 9.03
C SER A 202 -4.54 -3.69 10.51
N GLU A 203 -5.64 -3.46 11.24
CA GLU A 203 -5.60 -3.22 12.69
C GLU A 203 -5.15 -4.46 13.48
N GLN A 204 -5.65 -5.64 13.11
CA GLN A 204 -5.30 -6.91 13.75
C GLN A 204 -3.83 -7.30 13.48
N LEU A 205 -3.28 -6.97 12.31
CA LEU A 205 -1.87 -7.16 11.99
C LEU A 205 -0.98 -6.17 12.75
N LEU A 206 -1.36 -4.89 12.78
CA LEU A 206 -0.65 -3.84 13.51
C LEU A 206 -0.60 -4.12 15.02
N SER A 207 -1.69 -4.62 15.63
CA SER A 207 -1.72 -5.01 17.05
C SER A 207 -0.89 -6.27 17.37
N ARG A 208 -0.46 -7.03 16.36
CA ARG A 208 0.34 -8.27 16.47
C ARG A 208 1.81 -8.09 16.07
N GLY A 209 2.27 -6.84 15.89
CA GLY A 209 3.67 -6.56 15.58
C GLY A 209 4.06 -6.81 14.12
N ALA A 210 3.12 -6.72 13.18
CA ALA A 210 3.43 -6.89 11.75
C ALA A 210 4.45 -5.88 11.23
N ILE A 211 4.39 -4.61 11.68
CA ILE A 211 5.34 -3.56 11.26
C ILE A 211 6.79 -3.92 11.59
N PRO A 212 7.22 -4.12 12.85
CA PRO A 212 8.61 -4.43 13.17
C PRO A 212 9.08 -5.78 12.58
N ALA A 213 8.20 -6.78 12.46
CA ALA A 213 8.55 -8.07 11.85
C ALA A 213 8.83 -7.94 10.34
N LEU A 214 8.00 -7.18 9.61
CA LEU A 214 8.18 -6.97 8.18
C LEU A 214 9.33 -6.01 7.87
N CYS A 215 9.53 -4.94 8.68
CA CYS A 215 10.72 -4.10 8.58
C CYS A 215 11.99 -4.95 8.75
N ARG A 216 12.06 -5.80 9.81
CA ARG A 216 13.19 -6.71 10.02
C ARG A 216 13.40 -7.69 8.86
N ALA A 217 12.32 -8.24 8.30
CA ALA A 217 12.41 -9.17 7.17
C ALA A 217 13.05 -8.51 5.93
N VAL A 218 12.68 -7.26 5.63
CA VAL A 218 13.33 -6.46 4.58
C VAL A 218 14.76 -6.07 4.99
N GLU A 219 14.98 -5.72 6.25
CA GLU A 219 16.29 -5.32 6.75
C GLU A 219 17.35 -6.44 6.62
N GLN A 220 16.92 -7.69 6.77
CA GLN A 220 17.74 -8.89 6.64
C GLN A 220 17.71 -9.52 5.23
N ASN A 221 17.01 -8.90 4.25
CA ASN A 221 16.82 -9.45 2.90
C ASN A 221 16.24 -10.88 2.87
N GLN A 222 15.28 -11.17 3.75
CA GLN A 222 14.62 -12.48 3.84
C GLN A 222 13.85 -12.81 2.55
N THR A 223 13.59 -14.09 2.31
CA THR A 223 12.92 -14.61 1.11
C THR A 223 11.59 -13.89 0.83
N LEU A 224 11.42 -13.36 -0.39
CA LEU A 224 10.28 -12.55 -0.85
C LEU A 224 9.99 -11.26 -0.03
N SER A 225 10.86 -10.81 0.87
CA SER A 225 10.66 -9.60 1.69
C SER A 225 10.46 -8.33 0.86
N HIS A 226 11.28 -8.11 -0.17
CA HIS A 226 11.14 -6.95 -1.07
C HIS A 226 9.90 -7.01 -1.95
N GLN A 227 9.51 -8.19 -2.45
CA GLN A 227 8.38 -8.32 -3.37
C GLN A 227 7.02 -8.39 -2.65
N ARG A 228 6.92 -9.15 -1.56
CA ARG A 228 5.66 -9.37 -0.82
C ARG A 228 5.62 -8.60 0.50
N GLY A 229 6.75 -8.53 1.22
CA GLY A 229 6.85 -7.82 2.49
C GLY A 229 6.65 -6.30 2.35
N LEU A 230 7.30 -5.66 1.38
CA LEU A 230 7.10 -4.23 1.10
C LEU A 230 5.68 -3.94 0.59
N THR A 231 5.08 -4.80 -0.25
CA THR A 231 3.68 -4.64 -0.68
C THR A 231 2.73 -4.73 0.51
N LEU A 232 2.91 -5.71 1.40
CA LEU A 232 2.11 -5.86 2.60
C LEU A 232 2.29 -4.68 3.58
N LEU A 233 3.53 -4.19 3.75
CA LEU A 233 3.79 -2.97 4.52
C LEU A 233 3.10 -1.75 3.89
N GLY A 234 3.15 -1.60 2.57
CA GLY A 234 2.44 -0.53 1.86
C GLY A 234 0.92 -0.58 2.12
N CYS A 235 0.31 -1.77 2.13
CA CYS A 235 -1.08 -1.94 2.54
C CYS A 235 -1.32 -1.52 4.01
N LEU A 236 -0.43 -1.90 4.94
CA LEU A 236 -0.53 -1.54 6.36
C LEU A 236 -0.31 -0.04 6.63
N LEU A 237 0.48 0.64 5.78
CA LEU A 237 0.75 2.08 5.82
C LEU A 237 -0.23 2.90 4.96
N SER A 238 -1.27 2.27 4.41
CA SER A 238 -2.32 2.96 3.65
C SER A 238 -3.50 3.38 4.55
N GLY A 239 -4.06 4.57 4.29
CA GLY A 239 -5.25 5.08 4.99
C GLY A 239 -5.09 5.17 6.52
N LYS A 240 -6.19 4.89 7.24
CA LYS A 240 -6.35 5.14 8.69
C LYS A 240 -5.36 4.39 9.61
N THR A 241 -4.60 3.42 9.11
CA THR A 241 -3.59 2.71 9.91
C THR A 241 -2.22 3.39 9.91
N LYS A 242 -1.96 4.31 8.98
CA LYS A 242 -0.66 4.98 8.81
C LYS A 242 -0.20 5.70 10.08
N ASP A 243 -1.06 6.55 10.64
CA ASP A 243 -0.72 7.37 11.82
C ASP A 243 -0.46 6.51 13.06
N ARG A 244 -1.23 5.43 13.23
CA ARG A 244 -1.06 4.47 14.32
C ARG A 244 0.17 3.57 14.14
N ALA A 245 0.62 3.34 12.90
CA ALA A 245 1.85 2.60 12.63
C ALA A 245 3.08 3.45 12.96
N TRP A 246 3.11 4.70 12.47
CA TRP A 246 4.21 5.64 12.71
C TRP A 246 4.33 6.08 14.18
N SER A 247 3.22 6.28 14.89
CA SER A 247 3.25 6.61 16.33
C SER A 247 3.69 5.44 17.22
N ARG A 248 3.57 4.17 16.77
CA ARG A 248 3.99 2.99 17.54
C ARG A 248 5.39 2.47 17.19
N HIS A 249 5.79 2.57 15.93
CA HIS A 249 7.04 2.01 15.39
C HIS A 249 7.85 3.03 14.57
N PRO A 250 8.13 4.24 15.09
CA PRO A 250 8.81 5.28 14.31
C PRO A 250 10.25 4.89 13.98
N ALA A 251 10.93 4.15 14.85
CA ALA A 251 12.34 3.77 14.66
C ALA A 251 12.51 2.75 13.53
N GLU A 252 11.69 1.71 13.52
CA GLU A 252 11.70 0.65 12.50
C GLU A 252 11.25 1.17 11.12
N LEU A 253 10.26 2.07 11.10
CA LEU A 253 9.79 2.70 9.86
C LEU A 253 10.78 3.74 9.32
N LEU A 254 11.46 4.50 10.18
CA LEU A 254 12.51 5.43 9.76
C LEU A 254 13.76 4.70 9.24
N SER A 255 14.18 3.61 9.90
CA SER A 255 15.26 2.73 9.41
C SER A 255 14.96 2.19 8.02
N LEU A 256 13.75 1.68 7.81
CA LEU A 256 13.28 1.21 6.50
C LEU A 256 13.26 2.34 5.46
N LEU A 257 12.73 3.53 5.80
CA LEU A 257 12.67 4.68 4.90
C LEU A 257 14.07 5.14 4.47
N THR A 258 15.04 5.23 5.39
CA THR A 258 16.44 5.57 5.09
C THR A 258 17.06 4.56 4.12
N ARG A 259 16.77 3.25 4.29
CA ARG A 259 17.21 2.22 3.34
C ARG A 259 16.58 2.40 1.96
N LEU A 260 15.26 2.48 1.87
CA LEU A 260 14.55 2.64 0.60
C LEU A 260 14.97 3.93 -0.14
N SER A 261 15.27 5.00 0.59
CA SER A 261 15.81 6.25 0.04
C SER A 261 17.25 6.09 -0.45
N THR A 262 18.08 5.31 0.26
CA THR A 262 19.45 4.98 -0.18
C THR A 262 19.41 4.21 -1.50
N ASP A 263 18.55 3.18 -1.58
CA ASP A 263 18.35 2.37 -2.79
C ASP A 263 17.84 3.25 -3.95
N PHE A 264 16.88 4.15 -3.70
CA PHE A 264 16.34 5.12 -4.66
C PHE A 264 17.44 6.07 -5.22
N CYS A 265 18.31 6.58 -4.35
CA CYS A 265 19.40 7.47 -4.72
C CYS A 265 20.46 6.76 -5.59
N GLN A 266 20.74 5.48 -5.29
CA GLN A 266 21.69 4.66 -6.04
C GLN A 266 21.10 4.07 -7.35
N ALA A 267 19.78 3.92 -7.43
CA ALA A 267 19.11 3.34 -8.59
C ALA A 267 19.32 4.16 -9.88
N PRO A 268 19.43 3.50 -11.05
CA PRO A 268 19.48 4.18 -12.34
C PRO A 268 18.15 4.87 -12.66
N ALA A 269 18.18 5.91 -13.47
CA ALA A 269 17.03 6.77 -13.77
C ALA A 269 15.70 6.05 -14.08
N PRO A 270 15.61 5.02 -14.95
CA PRO A 270 14.34 4.34 -15.22
C PRO A 270 13.80 3.58 -14.00
N THR A 271 14.66 2.93 -13.23
CA THR A 271 14.27 2.22 -12.00
C THR A 271 13.81 3.21 -10.93
N ARG A 272 14.54 4.31 -10.75
CA ARG A 272 14.21 5.38 -9.80
C ARG A 272 12.81 5.95 -10.03
N LEU A 273 12.40 6.15 -11.29
CA LEU A 273 11.05 6.60 -11.63
C LEU A 273 9.96 5.62 -11.15
N GLY A 274 10.20 4.31 -11.27
CA GLY A 274 9.29 3.28 -10.74
C GLY A 274 9.23 3.25 -9.20
N MET A 275 10.33 3.61 -8.52
CA MET A 275 10.42 3.66 -7.07
C MET A 275 9.72 4.89 -6.44
N CYS A 276 9.42 5.95 -7.21
CA CYS A 276 8.78 7.17 -6.67
C CYS A 276 7.46 6.88 -5.94
N ALA A 277 6.55 6.11 -6.57
CA ALA A 277 5.26 5.77 -5.99
C ALA A 277 5.38 4.84 -4.77
N GLN A 278 6.40 3.97 -4.75
CA GLN A 278 6.70 3.14 -3.59
C GLN A 278 7.17 3.99 -2.42
N LEU A 279 8.12 4.91 -2.64
CA LEU A 279 8.71 5.74 -1.58
C LEU A 279 7.64 6.59 -0.86
N VAL A 280 6.67 7.14 -1.60
CA VAL A 280 5.52 7.90 -1.04
C VAL A 280 4.74 7.10 0.01
N GLN A 281 4.56 5.79 -0.16
CA GLN A 281 3.83 4.94 0.80
C GLN A 281 4.55 4.86 2.16
N PHE A 282 5.88 4.96 2.15
CA PHE A 282 6.74 4.88 3.33
C PHE A 282 7.14 6.25 3.90
N LEU A 283 6.59 7.36 3.41
CA LEU A 283 6.78 8.67 4.04
C LEU A 283 5.90 8.80 5.30
N PRO A 284 6.36 9.41 6.41
CA PRO A 284 5.54 9.65 7.58
C PRO A 284 4.36 10.61 7.31
N PRO A 285 3.33 10.64 8.16
CA PRO A 285 2.33 11.70 8.17
C PRO A 285 2.96 13.07 8.46
N ALA A 286 2.39 14.14 7.90
CA ALA A 286 2.82 15.51 8.17
C ALA A 286 2.74 15.82 9.68
N GLY A 287 3.73 16.56 10.20
CA GLY A 287 3.83 16.94 11.61
C GLY A 287 4.27 15.84 12.58
N MET A 288 4.29 14.56 12.20
CA MET A 288 4.56 13.46 13.15
C MET A 288 6.05 13.28 13.50
N VAL A 289 6.96 13.67 12.61
CA VAL A 289 8.41 13.37 12.71
C VAL A 289 9.26 14.61 12.40
N SER A 290 8.70 15.82 12.54
CA SER A 290 9.27 17.09 12.06
C SER A 290 10.66 17.44 12.63
N ASP A 291 11.00 16.97 13.82
CA ASP A 291 12.27 17.26 14.50
C ASP A 291 13.38 16.20 14.25
N SER A 292 13.13 15.17 13.42
CA SER A 292 14.12 14.10 13.21
C SER A 292 15.20 14.50 12.20
N GLU A 293 16.44 14.68 12.69
CA GLU A 293 17.60 14.96 11.83
C GLU A 293 17.83 13.88 10.77
N VAL A 294 17.55 12.61 11.11
CA VAL A 294 17.68 11.47 10.20
C VAL A 294 16.64 11.54 9.08
N LEU A 295 15.40 11.95 9.37
CA LEU A 295 14.39 12.17 8.33
C LEU A 295 14.80 13.32 7.41
N ARG A 296 15.26 14.44 7.99
CA ARG A 296 15.70 15.62 7.24
C ARG A 296 16.87 15.29 6.29
N GLU A 297 17.88 14.55 6.76
CA GLU A 297 18.98 14.08 5.92
C GLU A 297 18.50 13.12 4.82
N THR A 298 17.59 12.20 5.15
CA THR A 298 16.99 11.27 4.17
C THR A 298 16.24 12.03 3.06
N VAL A 299 15.43 13.03 3.43
CA VAL A 299 14.71 13.91 2.50
C VAL A 299 15.68 14.74 1.64
N SER A 300 16.77 15.25 2.22
CA SER A 300 17.86 15.95 1.50
C SER A 300 18.43 15.12 0.35
N GLN A 301 18.73 13.84 0.63
CA GLN A 301 19.30 12.92 -0.34
C GLN A 301 18.31 12.59 -1.47
N VAL A 302 17.03 12.37 -1.13
CA VAL A 302 15.97 12.15 -2.13
C VAL A 302 15.81 13.39 -3.03
N TRP A 303 15.81 14.61 -2.48
CA TRP A 303 15.80 15.84 -3.28
C TRP A 303 17.04 15.99 -4.16
N ALA A 304 18.22 15.58 -3.71
CA ALA A 304 19.43 15.54 -4.53
C ALA A 304 19.30 14.58 -5.73
N ALA A 305 18.66 13.42 -5.55
CA ALA A 305 18.40 12.46 -6.63
C ALA A 305 17.23 12.85 -7.56
N LEU A 306 16.27 13.65 -7.07
CA LEU A 306 15.11 14.15 -7.83
C LEU A 306 15.42 15.36 -8.71
N ARG A 307 16.26 16.30 -8.25
CA ARG A 307 16.64 17.51 -8.99
C ARG A 307 17.05 17.25 -10.46
N PRO A 308 18.01 16.34 -10.76
CA PRO A 308 18.37 16.04 -12.15
C PRO A 308 17.25 15.31 -12.92
N THR A 309 16.41 14.52 -12.23
CA THR A 309 15.28 13.80 -12.84
C THR A 309 14.22 14.78 -13.36
N LEU A 310 13.87 15.82 -12.59
CA LEU A 310 12.92 16.87 -12.98
C LEU A 310 13.46 17.84 -14.05
N GLN A 311 14.78 17.99 -14.12
CA GLN A 311 15.45 18.75 -15.18
C GLN A 311 15.57 17.98 -16.50
N ALA A 312 15.42 16.65 -16.47
CA ALA A 312 15.39 15.82 -17.66
C ALA A 312 14.04 15.89 -18.41
N LYS A 313 14.03 15.38 -19.65
CA LYS A 313 12.79 15.27 -20.43
C LYS A 313 12.02 14.01 -20.02
N LEU A 314 11.04 14.19 -19.11
CA LEU A 314 10.10 13.16 -18.70
C LEU A 314 8.91 13.06 -19.68
N THR A 315 8.29 11.89 -19.75
CA THR A 315 6.98 11.68 -20.41
C THR A 315 5.82 11.91 -19.43
N PRO A 316 4.59 12.19 -19.90
CA PRO A 316 3.42 12.37 -19.02
C PRO A 316 3.17 11.19 -18.05
N ARG A 317 3.47 9.95 -18.46
CA ARG A 317 3.37 8.76 -17.60
C ARG A 317 4.44 8.68 -16.51
N GLN A 318 5.57 9.38 -16.69
CA GLN A 318 6.70 9.35 -15.75
C GLN A 318 6.69 10.53 -14.78
N ILE A 319 6.15 11.68 -15.20
CA ILE A 319 6.17 12.91 -14.39
C ILE A 319 5.21 12.82 -13.20
N GLY A 320 4.07 12.16 -13.33
CA GLY A 320 3.06 12.07 -12.25
C GLY A 320 3.60 11.52 -10.92
N PRO A 321 4.17 10.30 -10.88
CA PRO A 321 4.78 9.75 -9.66
C PRO A 321 5.90 10.62 -9.07
N VAL A 322 6.63 11.36 -9.92
CA VAL A 322 7.69 12.28 -9.48
C VAL A 322 7.11 13.51 -8.80
N LEU A 323 6.05 14.11 -9.37
CA LEU A 323 5.39 15.29 -8.79
C LEU A 323 4.67 14.94 -7.48
N VAL A 324 4.00 13.79 -7.38
CA VAL A 324 3.41 13.33 -6.12
C VAL A 324 4.47 13.17 -5.03
N LEU A 325 5.61 12.54 -5.36
CA LEU A 325 6.72 12.44 -4.40
C LEU A 325 7.23 13.82 -3.98
N CYS A 326 7.38 14.76 -4.92
CA CYS A 326 7.78 16.14 -4.59
C CYS A 326 6.77 16.83 -3.66
N ALA A 327 5.46 16.68 -3.89
CA ALA A 327 4.42 17.22 -3.03
C ALA A 327 4.55 16.69 -1.59
N CYS A 328 4.67 15.37 -1.42
CA CYS A 328 4.83 14.77 -0.09
C CYS A 328 6.14 15.17 0.60
N LEU A 329 7.22 15.44 -0.13
CA LEU A 329 8.48 15.93 0.46
C LEU A 329 8.38 17.40 0.90
N LEU A 330 7.60 18.23 0.19
CA LEU A 330 7.30 19.60 0.62
C LEU A 330 6.48 19.60 1.92
N ASP A 331 5.53 18.68 2.08
CA ASP A 331 4.74 18.54 3.32
C ASP A 331 5.57 18.11 4.55
N LEU A 332 6.70 17.44 4.33
CA LEU A 332 7.57 16.99 5.42
C LEU A 332 8.62 18.03 5.85
N CYS A 333 9.20 18.77 4.90
CA CYS A 333 10.37 19.61 5.15
C CYS A 333 10.33 20.99 4.48
N GLY A 334 9.21 21.37 3.87
CA GLY A 334 9.06 22.64 3.16
C GLY A 334 10.01 22.81 1.97
N TRP A 335 10.21 24.06 1.55
CA TRP A 335 11.01 24.40 0.37
C TRP A 335 12.52 24.40 0.60
N ASP A 336 12.99 24.52 1.85
CA ASP A 336 14.42 24.70 2.18
C ASP A 336 15.31 23.57 1.63
N MET A 337 14.78 22.34 1.59
CA MET A 337 15.52 21.18 1.09
C MET A 337 15.37 20.93 -0.42
N ALA A 338 14.37 21.53 -1.07
CA ALA A 338 14.07 21.30 -2.47
C ALA A 338 15.20 21.79 -3.39
N GLY A 339 15.84 22.90 -3.04
CA GLY A 339 17.06 23.40 -3.68
C GLY A 339 17.00 24.89 -4.05
N PRO A 340 17.76 25.34 -5.07
CA PRO A 340 17.86 26.76 -5.40
C PRO A 340 16.54 27.30 -5.97
N PRO A 341 16.21 28.60 -5.81
CA PRO A 341 14.92 29.16 -6.22
C PRO A 341 14.54 28.91 -7.69
N LYS A 342 15.53 28.86 -8.59
CA LYS A 342 15.33 28.51 -10.01
C LYS A 342 14.77 27.09 -10.21
N PHE A 343 15.15 26.15 -9.35
CA PHE A 343 14.60 24.79 -9.34
C PHE A 343 13.18 24.77 -8.74
N CYS A 344 12.93 25.54 -7.68
CA CYS A 344 11.58 25.67 -7.11
C CYS A 344 10.59 26.24 -8.15
N CYS A 345 10.97 27.28 -8.90
CA CYS A 345 10.19 27.75 -10.05
C CYS A 345 9.95 26.66 -11.09
N LEU A 346 10.97 25.85 -11.43
CA LEU A 346 10.80 24.75 -12.39
C LEU A 346 9.77 23.72 -11.90
N LEU A 347 9.79 23.38 -10.61
CA LEU A 347 8.84 22.44 -10.00
C LEU A 347 7.40 22.98 -10.05
N VAL A 348 7.19 24.25 -9.67
CA VAL A 348 5.86 24.90 -9.76
C VAL A 348 5.39 24.96 -11.21
N ASN A 349 6.24 25.40 -12.14
CA ASN A 349 5.90 25.44 -13.57
C ASN A 349 5.52 24.04 -14.11
N ARG A 350 6.17 22.97 -13.63
CA ARG A 350 5.82 21.58 -14.01
C ARG A 350 4.47 21.16 -13.45
N ALA A 351 4.18 21.45 -12.18
CA ALA A 351 2.86 21.19 -11.59
C ALA A 351 1.76 21.93 -12.34
N CYS A 352 1.93 23.23 -12.62
CA CYS A 352 0.98 24.03 -13.40
C CYS A 352 0.72 23.44 -14.79
N VAL A 353 1.76 23.01 -15.52
CA VAL A 353 1.60 22.41 -16.86
C VAL A 353 0.81 21.11 -16.81
N GLU A 354 1.07 20.23 -15.83
CA GLU A 354 0.28 18.98 -15.72
C GLU A 354 -1.18 19.27 -15.29
N VAL A 355 -1.44 20.29 -14.46
CA VAL A 355 -2.81 20.73 -14.15
C VAL A 355 -3.56 21.17 -15.40
N ARG A 356 -2.94 22.02 -16.21
CA ARG A 356 -3.53 22.47 -17.47
C ARG A 356 -3.78 21.32 -18.43
N MET A 357 -2.75 20.50 -18.69
CA MET A 357 -2.86 19.35 -19.59
C MET A 357 -3.89 18.30 -19.13
N GLY A 358 -4.11 18.15 -17.82
CA GLY A 358 -5.06 17.18 -17.26
C GLY A 358 -6.50 17.68 -17.09
N LEU A 359 -6.74 19.01 -17.17
CA LEU A 359 -8.06 19.62 -16.98
C LEU A 359 -8.60 20.36 -18.22
N GLU A 360 -7.75 20.76 -19.16
CA GLU A 360 -8.14 21.38 -20.45
C GLU A 360 -8.59 20.33 -21.50
N GLU A 361 -8.79 19.06 -21.12
CA GLU A 361 -9.38 18.04 -21.98
C GLU A 361 -10.86 18.35 -22.33
N PRO A 362 -11.37 17.88 -23.49
CA PRO A 362 -12.72 18.20 -23.94
C PRO A 362 -13.82 17.62 -23.02
N PRO A 363 -14.98 18.30 -22.93
CA PRO A 363 -16.09 17.90 -22.07
C PRO A 363 -16.52 16.44 -22.30
N GLY A 364 -16.64 15.69 -21.20
CA GLY A 364 -17.02 14.27 -21.21
C GLY A 364 -15.85 13.29 -21.12
N SER A 365 -14.60 13.76 -21.07
CA SER A 365 -13.46 12.92 -20.63
C SER A 365 -13.48 12.75 -19.11
N ASP A 366 -13.57 11.51 -18.63
CA ASP A 366 -13.40 11.22 -17.21
C ASP A 366 -11.91 11.13 -16.84
N VAL A 367 -11.45 12.06 -16.01
CA VAL A 367 -10.08 12.11 -15.48
C VAL A 367 -9.76 10.79 -14.78
N SER A 368 -8.78 10.03 -15.29
CA SER A 368 -8.40 8.71 -14.76
C SER A 368 -7.86 8.81 -13.33
N SER A 369 -8.02 7.76 -12.52
CA SER A 369 -7.56 7.76 -11.12
C SER A 369 -6.06 8.06 -10.95
N GLU A 370 -5.21 7.59 -11.89
CA GLU A 370 -3.77 7.91 -11.92
C GLU A 370 -3.51 9.39 -12.17
N LEU A 371 -4.30 10.02 -13.06
CA LEU A 371 -4.23 11.44 -13.35
C LEU A 371 -4.80 12.27 -12.20
N GLN A 372 -5.95 11.89 -11.63
CA GLN A 372 -6.51 12.54 -10.43
C GLN A 372 -5.48 12.60 -9.29
N HIS A 373 -4.83 11.47 -8.98
CA HIS A 373 -3.78 11.39 -7.97
C HIS A 373 -2.60 12.31 -8.30
N THR A 374 -2.14 12.32 -9.56
CA THR A 374 -1.11 13.25 -10.04
C THR A 374 -1.51 14.71 -9.85
N LEU A 375 -2.73 15.08 -10.26
CA LEU A 375 -3.28 16.42 -10.16
C LEU A 375 -3.42 16.88 -8.71
N THR A 376 -3.85 16.02 -7.78
CA THR A 376 -3.87 16.35 -6.35
C THR A 376 -2.48 16.64 -5.77
N GLY A 377 -1.44 15.94 -6.23
CA GLY A 377 -0.05 16.29 -5.91
C GLY A 377 0.38 17.64 -6.50
N CYS A 378 -0.07 17.96 -7.71
CA CYS A 378 0.22 19.25 -8.36
C CYS A 378 -0.46 20.43 -7.63
N TYR A 379 -1.73 20.28 -7.24
CA TYR A 379 -2.44 21.24 -6.39
C TYR A 379 -1.67 21.53 -5.10
N ARG A 380 -1.15 20.48 -4.43
CA ARG A 380 -0.37 20.68 -3.20
C ARG A 380 0.95 21.41 -3.43
N ILE A 381 1.64 21.17 -4.56
CA ILE A 381 2.84 21.95 -4.95
C ILE A 381 2.48 23.43 -5.18
N MET A 382 1.35 23.70 -5.83
CA MET A 382 0.87 25.07 -6.09
C MET A 382 0.50 25.78 -4.78
N GLU A 383 -0.20 25.11 -3.88
CA GLU A 383 -0.53 25.61 -2.53
C GLU A 383 0.72 25.89 -1.69
N ALA A 384 1.68 24.96 -1.64
CA ALA A 384 2.94 25.17 -0.94
C ALA A 384 3.73 26.38 -1.50
N ALA A 385 3.60 26.69 -2.80
CA ALA A 385 4.23 27.86 -3.41
C ALA A 385 3.53 29.17 -3.01
N MET A 386 2.20 29.16 -2.86
CA MET A 386 1.42 30.30 -2.33
C MET A 386 1.77 30.56 -0.85
N GLU A 387 1.71 29.51 -0.02
CA GLU A 387 2.07 29.56 1.41
C GLU A 387 3.45 30.21 1.63
N GLN A 388 4.44 29.83 0.83
CA GLN A 388 5.80 30.35 0.87
C GLN A 388 5.90 31.81 0.41
N ALA A 389 5.08 32.23 -0.56
CA ALA A 389 5.05 33.61 -1.05
C ALA A 389 4.47 34.57 0.00
N CYS A 390 3.40 34.15 0.70
CA CYS A 390 2.75 34.97 1.72
C CYS A 390 3.54 35.02 3.04
N THR A 391 4.12 33.90 3.49
CA THR A 391 4.96 33.87 4.71
C THR A 391 6.30 34.57 4.53
N GLY A 392 6.86 34.60 3.30
CA GLY A 392 8.16 35.22 3.00
C GLY A 392 8.25 36.74 3.27
N GLY A 393 7.10 37.41 3.49
CA GLY A 393 7.05 38.82 3.90
C GLY A 393 7.02 39.07 5.42
N ALA A 394 6.78 38.04 6.24
CA ALA A 394 6.36 38.22 7.64
C ALA A 394 7.44 37.92 8.70
N THR A 395 8.46 37.12 8.38
CA THR A 395 9.50 36.71 9.36
C THR A 395 10.83 37.43 9.15
N PRO A 396 11.22 38.38 10.04
CA PRO A 396 12.58 38.89 10.06
C PRO A 396 13.52 37.88 10.77
N LEU A 397 14.74 37.77 10.23
CA LEU A 397 15.93 37.06 10.76
C LEU A 397 16.01 35.52 10.53
N ASN A 398 17.14 35.14 9.91
CA ASN A 398 17.87 33.86 10.00
C ASN A 398 17.65 32.74 8.94
N SER A 399 16.82 32.89 7.91
CA SER A 399 16.90 32.01 6.72
C SER A 399 17.80 32.62 5.64
N SER A 400 19.00 32.06 5.46
CA SER A 400 19.99 32.49 4.45
C SER A 400 19.69 31.96 3.04
N SER A 401 18.41 31.91 2.68
CA SER A 401 17.91 31.45 1.38
C SER A 401 17.73 32.65 0.45
N PRO A 402 18.30 32.66 -0.77
CA PRO A 402 18.12 33.78 -1.69
C PRO A 402 16.65 33.88 -2.13
N SER A 403 16.01 35.00 -1.84
CA SER A 403 14.64 35.25 -2.26
C SER A 403 14.50 35.28 -3.79
N LEU A 404 13.31 34.93 -4.29
CA LEU A 404 12.99 35.01 -5.72
C LEU A 404 13.15 36.44 -6.23
N SER A 405 13.68 36.60 -7.45
CA SER A 405 13.66 37.91 -8.09
C SER A 405 12.23 38.29 -8.48
N LEU A 406 11.94 39.60 -8.54
CA LEU A 406 10.62 40.12 -8.93
C LEU A 406 10.18 39.66 -10.34
N GLN A 407 11.14 39.37 -11.23
CA GLN A 407 10.85 38.78 -12.53
C GLN A 407 10.42 37.30 -12.41
N GLN A 408 11.07 36.54 -11.52
CA GLN A 408 10.73 35.13 -11.28
C GLN A 408 9.38 35.00 -10.57
N SER A 409 9.07 35.84 -9.58
CA SER A 409 7.77 35.80 -8.90
C SER A 409 6.62 36.12 -9.86
N ARG A 410 6.77 37.13 -10.73
CA ARG A 410 5.81 37.41 -11.80
C ARG A 410 5.63 36.24 -12.78
N GLN A 411 6.71 35.55 -13.14
CA GLN A 411 6.62 34.38 -14.01
C GLN A 411 5.88 33.22 -13.34
N VAL A 412 6.14 32.98 -12.04
CA VAL A 412 5.44 31.96 -11.25
C VAL A 412 3.96 32.30 -11.10
N LEU A 413 3.62 33.56 -10.82
CA LEU A 413 2.22 34.02 -10.73
C LEU A 413 1.47 33.78 -12.06
N GLY A 414 2.08 34.09 -13.19
CA GLY A 414 1.47 33.88 -14.51
C GLY A 414 1.15 32.40 -14.81
N VAL A 415 2.07 31.46 -14.50
CA VAL A 415 1.77 30.03 -14.71
C VAL A 415 0.78 29.45 -13.69
N LEU A 416 0.68 30.04 -12.50
CA LEU A 416 -0.36 29.69 -11.52
C LEU A 416 -1.73 30.19 -12.02
N GLU A 417 -1.82 31.42 -12.53
CA GLU A 417 -3.04 31.96 -13.14
C GLU A 417 -3.54 31.10 -14.30
N GLU A 418 -2.66 30.68 -15.21
CA GLU A 418 -3.02 29.75 -16.29
C GLU A 418 -3.54 28.40 -15.75
N ALA A 419 -2.93 27.85 -14.69
CA ALA A 419 -3.37 26.60 -14.08
C ALA A 419 -4.71 26.73 -13.33
N PHE A 420 -4.94 27.83 -12.62
CA PHE A 420 -6.22 28.09 -11.96
C PHE A 420 -7.33 28.43 -12.95
N SER A 421 -7.02 28.97 -14.13
CA SER A 421 -7.97 29.08 -15.24
C SER A 421 -8.49 27.71 -15.68
N ALA A 422 -7.61 26.71 -15.82
CA ALA A 422 -7.98 25.33 -16.11
C ALA A 422 -8.81 24.67 -14.98
N VAL A 423 -8.48 24.96 -13.71
CA VAL A 423 -9.27 24.53 -12.54
C VAL A 423 -10.68 25.13 -12.56
N VAL A 424 -10.83 26.42 -12.85
CA VAL A 424 -12.15 27.07 -12.99
C VAL A 424 -12.93 26.49 -14.16
N PHE A 425 -12.28 26.28 -15.32
CA PHE A 425 -12.89 25.63 -16.49
C PHE A 425 -13.42 24.23 -16.17
N TYR A 426 -12.64 23.41 -15.45
CA TYR A 426 -13.11 22.09 -15.00
C TYR A 426 -14.31 22.20 -14.06
N LEU A 427 -14.24 23.02 -13.01
CA LEU A 427 -15.32 23.15 -12.02
C LEU A 427 -16.63 23.69 -12.64
N GLN A 428 -16.56 24.55 -13.67
CA GLN A 428 -17.75 25.00 -14.42
C GLN A 428 -18.51 23.86 -15.12
N GLN A 429 -17.86 22.70 -15.35
CA GLN A 429 -18.43 21.54 -16.04
C GLN A 429 -18.86 20.42 -15.07
N VAL A 430 -18.65 20.55 -13.76
CA VAL A 430 -18.93 19.48 -12.80
C VAL A 430 -20.42 19.38 -12.49
N ASP A 431 -21.03 18.26 -12.90
CA ASP A 431 -22.43 17.94 -12.60
C ASP A 431 -22.72 17.84 -11.09
N PRO A 432 -23.91 18.29 -10.63
CA PRO A 432 -24.40 18.11 -9.25
C PRO A 432 -24.31 16.69 -8.69
N GLY A 433 -24.39 15.66 -9.53
CA GLY A 433 -24.25 14.26 -9.13
C GLY A 433 -22.82 13.88 -8.70
N ARG A 434 -21.81 14.64 -9.14
CA ARG A 434 -20.39 14.43 -8.82
C ARG A 434 -19.93 15.16 -7.57
N TYR A 435 -20.80 15.85 -6.83
CA TYR A 435 -20.35 16.66 -5.69
C TYR A 435 -19.74 15.82 -4.55
N GLY A 436 -20.08 14.53 -4.48
CA GLY A 436 -19.47 13.54 -3.58
C GLY A 436 -18.10 13.00 -4.02
N ASP A 437 -17.58 13.39 -5.18
CA ASP A 437 -16.29 12.96 -5.72
C ASP A 437 -15.13 13.64 -4.94
N PRO A 438 -14.24 12.89 -4.26
CA PRO A 438 -13.11 13.47 -3.54
C PRO A 438 -12.16 14.28 -4.43
N PHE A 439 -12.07 13.97 -5.72
CA PHE A 439 -11.25 14.73 -6.65
C PHE A 439 -11.84 16.13 -6.94
N VAL A 440 -13.16 16.22 -7.03
CA VAL A 440 -13.88 17.51 -7.13
C VAL A 440 -13.64 18.33 -5.87
N PHE A 441 -13.71 17.71 -4.68
CA PHE A 441 -13.40 18.40 -3.42
C PHE A 441 -11.96 18.93 -3.38
N ALA A 442 -10.97 18.13 -3.76
CA ALA A 442 -9.57 18.57 -3.79
C ALA A 442 -9.34 19.73 -4.77
N THR A 443 -9.98 19.68 -5.95
CA THR A 443 -9.94 20.74 -6.96
C THR A 443 -10.62 22.03 -6.47
N PHE A 444 -11.78 21.90 -5.82
CA PHE A 444 -12.50 23.01 -5.17
C PHE A 444 -11.68 23.66 -4.06
N ARG A 445 -11.08 22.86 -3.16
CA ARG A 445 -10.24 23.36 -2.06
C ARG A 445 -9.03 24.13 -2.58
N SER A 446 -8.36 23.61 -3.61
CA SER A 446 -7.19 24.27 -4.18
C SER A 446 -7.54 25.64 -4.79
N LEU A 447 -8.69 25.75 -5.50
CA LEU A 447 -9.18 27.03 -5.97
C LEU A 447 -9.52 27.99 -4.82
N CYS A 448 -10.18 27.52 -3.76
CA CYS A 448 -10.50 28.36 -2.61
C CYS A 448 -9.23 28.86 -1.90
N SER A 449 -8.18 28.03 -1.82
CA SER A 449 -6.87 28.43 -1.31
C SER A 449 -6.20 29.50 -2.17
N TRP A 450 -6.38 29.49 -3.49
CA TRP A 450 -5.91 30.56 -4.36
C TRP A 450 -6.70 31.85 -4.16
N LEU A 451 -8.04 31.77 -4.15
CA LEU A 451 -8.92 32.94 -4.00
C LEU A 451 -8.80 33.64 -2.65
N ALA A 452 -8.36 32.93 -1.61
CA ALA A 452 -8.05 33.52 -0.30
C ALA A 452 -6.80 34.43 -0.32
N GLU A 453 -5.86 34.20 -1.23
CA GLU A 453 -4.55 34.89 -1.28
C GLU A 453 -4.43 35.83 -2.50
N GLU A 454 -4.99 35.47 -3.65
CA GLU A 454 -4.95 36.23 -4.90
C GLU A 454 -6.36 36.54 -5.42
N THR A 455 -6.66 37.85 -5.49
CA THR A 455 -8.01 38.42 -5.64
C THR A 455 -8.11 39.36 -6.84
N SER A 456 -7.02 39.50 -7.61
CA SER A 456 -6.90 40.39 -8.76
C SER A 456 -7.04 39.67 -10.11
N CYS A 457 -6.59 38.42 -10.20
CA CYS A 457 -6.68 37.56 -11.40
C CYS A 457 -8.06 36.89 -11.57
N LEU A 458 -8.37 36.43 -12.79
CA LEU A 458 -9.54 35.57 -13.13
C LEU A 458 -10.93 36.07 -12.67
N LYS A 459 -11.13 37.37 -12.46
CA LYS A 459 -12.36 37.90 -11.84
C LYS A 459 -13.64 37.53 -12.58
N GLU A 460 -13.63 37.55 -13.91
CA GLU A 460 -14.83 37.26 -14.71
C GLU A 460 -15.14 35.76 -14.72
N GLU A 461 -14.11 34.91 -14.73
CA GLU A 461 -14.17 33.45 -14.64
C GLU A 461 -14.73 33.01 -13.27
N VAL A 462 -14.19 33.58 -12.19
CA VAL A 462 -14.60 33.31 -10.81
C VAL A 462 -16.02 33.82 -10.57
N THR A 463 -16.38 35.02 -11.05
CA THR A 463 -17.75 35.54 -10.94
C THR A 463 -18.76 34.62 -11.64
N ARG A 464 -18.40 34.03 -12.78
CA ARG A 464 -19.20 33.00 -13.46
C ARG A 464 -19.28 31.68 -12.69
N LEU A 465 -18.26 31.32 -11.91
CA LEU A 465 -18.21 30.11 -11.09
C LEU A 465 -18.93 30.26 -9.72
N LEU A 466 -19.13 31.48 -9.20
CA LEU A 466 -19.78 31.70 -7.88
C LEU A 466 -21.06 30.88 -7.64
N PRO A 467 -22.02 30.73 -8.59
CA PRO A 467 -23.20 29.90 -8.38
C PRO A 467 -22.87 28.42 -8.13
N PHE A 468 -21.82 27.89 -8.77
CA PHE A 468 -21.31 26.55 -8.51
C PHE A 468 -20.71 26.46 -7.11
N LEU A 469 -19.82 27.38 -6.72
CA LEU A 469 -19.17 27.34 -5.39
C LEU A 469 -20.19 27.38 -4.25
N ILE A 470 -21.21 28.23 -4.37
CA ILE A 470 -22.30 28.37 -3.40
C ILE A 470 -23.17 27.11 -3.37
N SER A 471 -23.57 26.56 -4.53
CA SER A 471 -24.41 25.35 -4.56
C SER A 471 -23.67 24.08 -4.14
N TYR A 472 -22.35 24.01 -4.37
CA TYR A 472 -21.47 22.95 -3.88
C TYR A 472 -21.42 22.92 -2.35
N THR A 473 -21.10 24.06 -1.73
CA THR A 473 -21.06 24.19 -0.26
C THR A 473 -22.43 24.01 0.39
N GLN A 474 -23.51 24.54 -0.21
CA GLN A 474 -24.88 24.32 0.28
C GLN A 474 -25.29 22.84 0.29
N ARG A 475 -24.98 22.09 -0.78
CA ARG A 475 -25.32 20.67 -0.85
C ARG A 475 -24.59 19.84 0.21
N HIS A 476 -23.30 20.14 0.46
CA HIS A 476 -22.54 19.47 1.52
C HIS A 476 -23.01 19.83 2.93
N LEU A 477 -23.34 21.09 3.18
CA LEU A 477 -23.93 21.53 4.45
C LEU A 477 -25.28 20.85 4.73
N GLN A 478 -26.11 20.68 3.70
CA GLN A 478 -27.40 19.99 3.80
C GLN A 478 -27.26 18.47 3.97
N ALA A 479 -26.26 17.84 3.34
CA ALA A 479 -25.98 16.42 3.50
C ALA A 479 -25.49 16.09 4.92
N GLY A 480 -24.54 16.88 5.45
CA GLY A 480 -24.03 16.71 6.81
C GLY A 480 -25.13 16.79 7.88
N GLY A 481 -26.11 17.68 7.70
CA GLY A 481 -27.23 17.85 8.62
C GLY A 481 -28.17 16.63 8.73
N TYR A 482 -28.21 15.73 7.74
CA TYR A 482 -28.98 14.49 7.82
C TYR A 482 -28.21 13.34 8.48
N GLU A 483 -26.89 13.27 8.32
CA GLU A 483 -26.07 12.21 8.94
C GLU A 483 -25.68 12.53 10.39
N GLN A 484 -25.49 13.80 10.74
CA GLN A 484 -25.12 14.23 12.10
C GLN A 484 -26.12 13.80 13.16
N GLY A 485 -27.43 13.80 12.86
CA GLY A 485 -28.47 13.35 13.80
C GLY A 485 -28.40 11.86 14.18
N LEU A 486 -27.75 11.02 13.37
CA LEU A 486 -27.50 9.60 13.69
C LEU A 486 -26.08 9.39 14.22
N SER A 487 -25.11 10.15 13.70
CA SER A 487 -23.70 10.13 14.12
C SER A 487 -23.51 10.54 15.58
N ASP A 488 -24.11 11.65 16.02
CA ASP A 488 -23.99 12.15 17.41
C ASP A 488 -24.52 11.14 18.46
N TRP A 489 -25.49 10.31 18.08
CA TRP A 489 -26.00 9.25 18.95
C TRP A 489 -25.01 8.08 19.07
N MET A 490 -24.33 7.71 17.98
CA MET A 490 -23.32 6.64 17.97
C MET A 490 -21.97 7.09 18.56
N ALA A 491 -21.55 8.33 18.34
CA ALA A 491 -20.32 8.91 18.89
C ALA A 491 -20.36 8.96 20.44
N ARG A 492 -21.54 9.09 21.04
CA ARG A 492 -21.73 8.99 22.50
C ARG A 492 -21.60 7.57 23.06
N VAL A 493 -21.44 6.54 22.20
CA VAL A 493 -21.31 5.13 22.58
C VAL A 493 -19.92 4.56 22.26
N CYS A 494 -19.15 5.18 21.36
CA CYS A 494 -17.83 4.72 20.93
C CYS A 494 -16.76 5.81 21.07
N VAL A 495 -15.70 5.51 21.83
CA VAL A 495 -14.66 6.48 22.22
C VAL A 495 -13.62 6.75 21.12
N SER A 496 -13.33 8.04 20.90
CA SER A 496 -12.17 8.61 20.20
C SER A 496 -12.14 8.53 18.66
N GLU A 497 -12.69 9.56 17.99
CA GLU A 497 -12.37 9.91 16.60
C GLU A 497 -11.55 11.21 16.53
N GLU A 498 -10.23 11.09 16.39
CA GLU A 498 -9.37 12.12 15.78
C GLU A 498 -8.75 11.47 14.54
N GLY A 499 -9.35 11.74 13.36
CA GLY A 499 -9.11 10.98 12.13
C GLY A 499 -10.40 10.65 11.37
N GLY A 500 -11.30 11.65 11.27
CA GLY A 500 -12.61 11.50 10.62
C GLY A 500 -12.46 11.22 9.12
N ALA A 501 -13.33 10.36 8.58
CA ALA A 501 -13.57 10.35 7.15
C ALA A 501 -14.32 11.63 6.76
N TRP A 502 -14.11 12.13 5.54
CA TRP A 502 -14.70 13.38 5.05
C TRP A 502 -16.22 13.45 5.28
N THR A 503 -16.66 14.48 5.99
CA THR A 503 -18.06 14.70 6.39
C THR A 503 -18.77 15.76 5.56
N GLY A 504 -18.14 16.25 4.48
CA GLY A 504 -18.63 17.37 3.65
C GLY A 504 -18.56 18.75 4.32
N GLY A 505 -18.58 18.83 5.65
CA GLY A 505 -18.65 20.08 6.41
C GLY A 505 -17.45 21.04 6.23
N GLU A 506 -16.35 20.58 5.65
CA GLU A 506 -15.14 21.38 5.43
C GLU A 506 -15.26 22.34 4.22
N ALA A 507 -16.12 22.04 3.24
CA ALA A 507 -16.22 22.87 2.02
C ALA A 507 -16.61 24.34 2.31
N LEU A 508 -17.39 24.59 3.37
CA LEU A 508 -17.71 25.96 3.81
C LEU A 508 -16.51 26.65 4.49
N ARG A 509 -15.66 25.90 5.20
CA ARG A 509 -14.45 26.41 5.85
C ARG A 509 -13.46 26.94 4.82
N ASP A 510 -13.32 26.24 3.69
CA ASP A 510 -12.43 26.65 2.60
C ASP A 510 -13.01 27.83 1.80
N LEU A 511 -14.32 27.86 1.55
CA LEU A 511 -14.96 28.93 0.77
C LEU A 511 -15.02 30.28 1.51
N LEU A 512 -15.14 30.29 2.84
CA LEU A 512 -15.33 31.53 3.58
C LEU A 512 -14.16 32.53 3.42
N PRO A 513 -12.87 32.15 3.58
CA PRO A 513 -11.74 33.01 3.28
C PRO A 513 -11.74 33.52 1.83
N ALA A 514 -12.07 32.66 0.86
CA ALA A 514 -12.16 32.99 -0.56
C ALA A 514 -13.27 33.99 -0.93
N LEU A 515 -14.20 34.27 -0.01
CA LEU A 515 -15.28 35.26 -0.18
C LEU A 515 -15.08 36.54 0.67
N CYS A 516 -13.97 36.64 1.41
CA CYS A 516 -13.66 37.82 2.24
C CYS A 516 -13.07 39.01 1.46
N HIS A 517 -12.88 38.86 0.15
CA HIS A 517 -12.18 39.80 -0.74
C HIS A 517 -12.95 40.04 -2.05
#